data_AF-A0A2G8L2Y0-F1
#
_entry.id   AF-A0A2G8L2Y0-F1
#
_cell.length_a   1.000
_cell.length_b   1.000
_cell.length_c   1.000
_cell.angle_alpha   90.00
_cell.angle_beta   90.00
_cell.angle_gamma   90.00
#
_symmetry.space_group_name_H-M   'P 1'
#
loop_
_entity.id
_entity.type
_entity.pdbx_description
1 polymer ?
#
loop_
_entity_poly.entity_id
_entity_poly.type
_entity_poly.pdbx_seq_one_letter_code
_entity_poly.pdbx_strand_id
1 'polypeptide(L)'
;MLIKEYRIPLPFRVEEYRIAQLYMIQKKSRQESKGAGSGVEILVNRPYENGPGGCGQYTHKIYHIGSHMPGWFRAISYKDSVNGRRESWNAYPYTRTRYTTPFIEKFSLDVETKYLPDAGHQENVFNLSPSEMKNRV
;
A
#
# COMPACT_ATOMS: atom_id res chain seq x y z
N MET A 1 -16.23 3.44 7.93
CA MET A 1 -14.89 3.43 7.31
C MET A 1 -14.04 4.41 8.10
N LEU A 2 -12.91 3.96 8.65
CA LEU A 2 -11.99 4.84 9.39
C LEU A 2 -10.99 5.43 8.40
N ILE A 3 -10.86 6.77 8.38
CA ILE A 3 -9.93 7.47 7.50
C ILE A 3 -8.88 8.14 8.37
N LYS A 4 -7.61 7.96 8.02
CA LYS A 4 -6.48 8.63 8.67
C LYS A 4 -5.55 9.20 7.61
N GLU A 5 -5.14 10.44 7.79
CA GLU A 5 -4.19 11.11 6.90
C GLU A 5 -2.86 11.30 7.60
N TYR A 6 -1.80 10.72 7.05
CA TYR A 6 -0.44 10.88 7.57
C TYR A 6 0.34 11.84 6.66
N ARG A 7 0.74 12.99 7.21
CA ARG A 7 1.62 13.94 6.53
C ARG A 7 3.06 13.69 6.96
N ILE A 8 3.92 13.38 5.99
CA ILE A 8 5.32 13.01 6.24
C ILE A 8 6.22 13.99 5.45
N PRO A 9 6.57 15.16 6.03
CA PRO A 9 7.54 16.05 5.43
C PRO A 9 8.91 15.37 5.35
N LEU A 10 9.57 15.47 4.20
CA LEU A 10 10.88 14.86 3.98
C LEU A 10 11.83 15.88 3.34
N PRO A 11 13.14 15.83 3.66
CA PRO A 11 14.14 16.72 3.07
C PRO A 11 14.57 16.22 1.67
N PHE A 12 13.61 15.90 0.81
CA PHE A 12 13.82 15.45 -0.56
C PHE A 12 12.93 16.25 -1.51
N ARG A 13 13.42 16.48 -2.73
CA ARG A 13 12.55 16.87 -3.83
C ARG A 13 11.64 15.70 -4.22
N VAL A 14 10.47 16.03 -4.78
CA VAL A 14 9.49 15.05 -5.25
C VAL A 14 10.15 14.09 -6.26
N GLU A 15 10.97 14.62 -7.18
CA GLU A 15 11.68 13.84 -8.18
C GLU A 15 12.70 12.85 -7.57
N GLU A 16 13.40 13.27 -6.52
CA GLU A 16 14.35 12.42 -5.79
C GLU A 16 13.63 11.30 -5.05
N TYR A 17 12.50 11.63 -4.42
CA TYR A 17 11.69 10.65 -3.69
C TYR A 17 11.14 9.57 -4.61
N ARG A 18 10.81 9.89 -5.87
CA ARG A 18 10.36 8.88 -6.86
C ARG A 18 11.36 7.73 -6.99
N ILE A 19 12.65 8.04 -7.07
CA ILE A 19 13.72 7.05 -7.20
C ILE A 19 13.90 6.32 -5.86
N ALA A 20 13.96 7.07 -4.76
CA ALA A 20 14.15 6.51 -3.42
C ALA A 20 13.04 5.53 -3.03
N GLN A 21 11.79 5.86 -3.34
CA GLN A 21 10.62 5.02 -3.06
C GLN A 21 10.74 3.65 -3.74
N LEU A 22 11.07 3.61 -5.03
CA LEU A 22 11.19 2.36 -5.78
C LEU A 22 12.33 1.50 -5.24
N TYR A 23 13.47 2.11 -4.92
CA TYR A 23 14.59 1.43 -4.27
C TYR A 23 14.17 0.84 -2.91
N MET A 24 13.51 1.64 -2.07
CA MET A 24 13.09 1.22 -0.73
C MET A 24 12.04 0.11 -0.78
N ILE A 25 11.11 0.14 -1.74
CA ILE A 25 10.13 -0.95 -1.95
C ILE A 25 10.85 -2.25 -2.26
N GLN A 26 11.83 -2.24 -3.17
CA GLN A 26 12.59 -3.44 -3.52
C GLN A 26 13.43 -3.94 -2.35
N LYS A 27 14.18 -3.04 -1.68
CA LYS A 27 14.99 -3.36 -0.52
C LYS A 27 14.16 -3.97 0.60
N LYS A 28 13.00 -3.38 0.92
CA LYS A 28 12.10 -3.89 1.95
C LYS A 28 11.48 -5.22 1.56
N SER A 29 11.05 -5.38 0.30
CA SER A 29 10.51 -6.65 -0.20
C SER A 29 11.53 -7.79 -0.08
N ARG A 30 12.81 -7.51 -0.35
CA ARG A 30 13.91 -8.47 -0.15
C ARG A 30 14.14 -8.82 1.33
N GLN A 31 14.07 -7.83 2.23
CA GLN A 31 14.24 -8.05 3.67
C GLN A 31 13.11 -8.87 4.31
N GLU A 32 11.88 -8.71 3.81
CA GLU A 32 10.72 -9.47 4.28
C GLU A 32 10.68 -10.90 3.73
N SER A 33 11.41 -11.18 2.65
CA SER A 33 11.44 -12.52 2.04
C SER A 33 12.51 -13.37 2.71
N LYS A 34 12.10 -14.21 3.67
CA LYS A 34 12.98 -15.07 4.48
C LYS A 34 12.66 -16.55 4.25
N GLY A 35 13.37 -17.17 3.30
CA GLY A 35 13.27 -18.61 3.05
C GLY A 35 11.98 -19.04 2.33
N ALA A 36 11.74 -20.35 2.28
CA ALA A 36 10.60 -20.93 1.56
C ALA A 36 9.28 -20.69 2.33
N GLY A 37 8.26 -20.19 1.64
CA GLY A 37 6.90 -20.00 2.20
C GLY A 37 6.70 -18.77 3.08
N SER A 38 7.68 -17.86 3.15
CA SER A 38 7.58 -16.58 3.86
C SER A 38 8.16 -15.45 3.00
N GLY A 39 7.40 -14.36 2.86
CA GLY A 39 7.86 -13.20 2.08
C GLY A 39 6.82 -12.62 1.15
N VAL A 40 7.33 -11.96 0.10
CA VAL A 40 6.53 -11.22 -0.89
C VAL A 40 6.67 -11.88 -2.25
N GLU A 41 5.57 -12.40 -2.77
CA GLU A 41 5.48 -12.94 -4.11
C GLU A 41 4.92 -11.87 -5.06
N ILE A 42 5.56 -11.66 -6.21
CA ILE A 42 5.11 -10.70 -7.23
C ILE A 42 4.43 -11.49 -8.35
N LEU A 43 3.11 -11.40 -8.43
CA LEU A 43 2.31 -12.11 -9.44
C LEU A 43 2.23 -11.33 -10.75
N VAL A 44 2.03 -10.01 -10.65
CA VAL A 44 1.88 -9.13 -11.81
C VAL A 44 2.73 -7.89 -11.59
N ASN A 45 3.44 -7.48 -12.63
CA ASN A 45 4.14 -6.21 -12.70
C ASN A 45 4.09 -5.71 -14.15
N ARG A 46 3.14 -4.84 -14.47
CA ARG A 46 2.91 -4.38 -15.84
C ARG A 46 2.52 -2.90 -15.88
N PRO A 47 2.81 -2.19 -16.98
CA PRO A 47 2.24 -0.88 -17.20
C PRO A 47 0.71 -0.97 -17.32
N TYR A 48 0.02 0.11 -16.97
CA TYR A 48 -1.41 0.29 -17.19
C TYR A 48 -1.72 1.68 -17.72
N GLU A 49 -2.86 1.77 -18.41
CA GLU A 49 -3.47 3.00 -18.87
C GLU A 49 -4.87 3.12 -18.25
N ASN A 50 -5.35 4.36 -18.07
CA ASN A 50 -6.71 4.65 -17.57
C ASN A 50 -7.07 4.03 -16.21
N GLY A 51 -6.12 3.94 -15.27
CA GLY A 51 -6.38 3.51 -13.89
C GLY A 51 -6.34 4.66 -12.89
N PRO A 52 -6.32 4.37 -11.58
CA PRO A 52 -6.15 5.39 -10.54
C PRO A 52 -4.92 6.25 -10.81
N GLY A 53 -5.10 7.57 -10.87
CA GLY A 53 -4.04 8.52 -11.21
C GLY A 53 -3.64 8.58 -12.70
N GLY A 54 -4.38 7.92 -13.61
CA GLY A 54 -4.12 7.96 -15.05
C GLY A 54 -3.31 6.76 -15.53
N CYS A 55 -2.12 7.00 -16.07
CA CYS A 55 -1.22 5.95 -16.57
C CYS A 55 -0.07 5.70 -15.58
N GLY A 56 0.37 4.45 -15.45
CA GLY A 56 1.40 4.11 -14.48
C GLY A 56 1.81 2.64 -14.49
N GLN A 57 2.35 2.18 -13.36
CA GLN A 57 2.73 0.79 -13.14
C GLN A 57 1.78 0.10 -12.18
N TYR A 58 1.23 -1.04 -12.59
CA TYR A 58 0.38 -1.88 -11.75
C TYR A 58 1.19 -3.07 -11.24
N THR A 59 1.10 -3.33 -9.94
CA THR A 59 1.66 -4.52 -9.32
C THR A 59 0.64 -5.25 -8.47
N HIS A 60 0.60 -6.57 -8.61
CA HIS A 60 -0.14 -7.47 -7.74
C HIS A 60 0.85 -8.36 -7.00
N LYS A 61 0.80 -8.32 -5.66
CA LYS A 61 1.67 -9.10 -4.79
C LYS A 61 0.87 -9.90 -3.77
N ILE A 62 1.39 -11.08 -3.41
CA ILE A 62 0.91 -11.87 -2.28
C ILE A 62 1.94 -11.77 -1.15
N TYR A 63 1.46 -11.47 0.04
CA TYR A 63 2.23 -11.44 1.28
C TYR A 63 1.94 -12.71 2.09
N HIS A 64 2.97 -13.53 2.25
CA HIS A 64 2.94 -14.75 3.05
C HIS A 64 3.27 -14.41 4.51
N ILE A 65 2.28 -13.89 5.26
CA ILE A 65 2.44 -13.34 6.62
C ILE A 65 2.17 -14.36 7.74
N GLY A 66 1.94 -15.63 7.43
CA GLY A 66 1.59 -16.65 8.42
C GLY A 66 2.59 -16.81 9.57
N SER A 67 3.87 -16.54 9.33
CA SER A 67 4.95 -16.55 10.33
C SER A 67 5.03 -15.29 11.20
N HIS A 68 4.41 -14.19 10.76
CA HIS A 68 4.43 -12.89 11.43
C HIS A 68 3.20 -12.60 12.29
N MET A 69 2.17 -13.47 12.23
CA MET A 69 0.94 -13.29 13.01
C MET A 69 1.10 -13.79 14.45
N PRO A 70 0.41 -13.15 15.42
CA PRO A 70 0.35 -13.64 16.80
C PRO A 70 -0.14 -15.09 16.87
N GLY A 71 0.40 -15.88 17.80
CA GLY A 71 0.09 -17.31 17.90
C GLY A 71 -1.40 -17.64 18.07
N TRP A 72 -2.15 -16.81 18.79
CA TRP A 72 -3.60 -16.97 18.95
C TRP A 72 -4.36 -16.79 17.63
N PHE A 73 -3.88 -15.92 16.73
CA PHE A 73 -4.50 -15.69 15.42
C PHE A 73 -4.22 -16.85 14.47
N ARG A 74 -3.01 -17.41 14.52
CA ARG A 74 -2.64 -18.58 13.71
C ARG A 74 -3.48 -19.81 14.07
N ALA A 75 -3.90 -19.96 15.32
CA ALA A 75 -4.70 -21.09 15.80
C ALA A 75 -6.15 -21.09 15.27
N ILE A 76 -6.69 -19.92 14.91
CA ILE A 76 -8.08 -19.75 14.43
C ILE A 76 -8.18 -19.59 12.91
N SER A 77 -7.04 -19.47 12.21
CA SER A 77 -6.97 -19.25 10.77
C SER A 77 -6.65 -20.54 9.99
N TYR A 78 -7.26 -20.73 8.82
CA TYR A 78 -6.83 -21.78 7.88
C TYR A 78 -5.46 -21.40 7.28
N LYS A 79 -4.57 -22.38 7.08
CA LYS A 79 -3.16 -22.13 6.69
C LYS A 79 -2.99 -21.23 5.46
N ASP A 80 -3.91 -21.32 4.49
CA ASP A 80 -3.85 -20.55 3.23
C ASP A 80 -4.67 -19.23 3.26
N SER A 81 -5.49 -19.02 4.29
CA SER A 81 -6.35 -17.84 4.38
C SER A 81 -5.60 -16.60 4.89
N VAL A 82 -4.41 -16.78 5.47
CA VAL A 82 -3.60 -15.70 6.08
C VAL A 82 -2.83 -14.88 5.03
N ASN A 83 -2.89 -15.26 3.75
CA ASN A 83 -2.17 -14.55 2.70
C ASN A 83 -2.80 -13.18 2.41
N GLY A 84 -2.01 -12.11 2.55
CA GLY A 84 -2.42 -10.76 2.22
C GLY A 84 -2.27 -10.50 0.72
N ARG A 85 -3.36 -10.13 0.04
CA ARG A 85 -3.29 -9.64 -1.34
C ARG A 85 -3.03 -8.15 -1.32
N ARG A 86 -2.08 -7.70 -2.13
CA ARG A 86 -1.78 -6.28 -2.33
C ARG A 86 -1.84 -5.96 -3.81
N GLU A 87 -2.70 -5.03 -4.16
CA GLU A 87 -2.73 -4.40 -5.46
C GLU A 87 -2.19 -2.97 -5.32
N SER A 88 -1.36 -2.53 -6.25
CA SER A 88 -0.78 -1.18 -6.21
C SER A 88 -0.76 -0.57 -7.61
N TRP A 89 -1.25 0.66 -7.70
CA TRP A 89 -1.26 1.51 -8.88
C TRP A 89 -0.33 2.68 -8.62
N ASN A 90 0.80 2.70 -9.32
CA ASN A 90 1.81 3.74 -9.20
C ASN A 90 1.79 4.64 -10.44
N ALA A 91 1.09 5.76 -10.32
CA ALA A 91 1.04 6.86 -11.30
C ALA A 91 1.66 8.11 -10.67
N TYR A 92 2.94 8.02 -10.33
CA TYR A 92 3.68 9.09 -9.65
C TYR A 92 3.42 10.47 -10.30
N PRO A 93 3.03 11.52 -9.54
CA PRO A 93 3.14 11.67 -8.07
C PRO A 93 1.92 11.21 -7.27
N TYR A 94 1.11 10.29 -7.80
CA TYR A 94 0.03 9.63 -7.07
C TYR A 94 0.25 8.12 -7.02
N THR A 95 0.02 7.53 -5.85
CA THR A 95 0.01 6.07 -5.70
C THR A 95 -1.21 5.64 -4.91
N ARG A 96 -1.85 4.56 -5.35
CA ARG A 96 -2.91 3.88 -4.59
C ARG A 96 -2.50 2.44 -4.34
N THR A 97 -2.67 1.97 -3.12
CA THR A 97 -2.40 0.58 -2.74
C THR A 97 -3.59 0.03 -1.98
N ARG A 98 -4.13 -1.09 -2.44
CA ARG A 98 -5.21 -1.79 -1.76
C ARG A 98 -4.72 -3.12 -1.21
N TYR A 99 -4.94 -3.33 0.09
CA TYR A 99 -4.70 -4.60 0.76
C TYR A 99 -6.04 -5.28 1.06
N THR A 100 -6.12 -6.56 0.72
CA THR A 100 -7.27 -7.43 1.01
C THR A 100 -6.78 -8.77 1.53
N THR A 101 -7.63 -9.50 2.23
CA THR A 101 -7.35 -10.87 2.66
C THR A 101 -8.55 -11.76 2.35
N PRO A 102 -8.35 -12.98 1.83
CA PRO A 102 -9.44 -13.92 1.60
C PRO A 102 -10.08 -14.42 2.90
N PHE A 103 -9.41 -14.29 4.05
CA PHE A 103 -9.96 -14.74 5.34
C PHE A 103 -11.08 -13.84 5.87
N ILE A 104 -11.01 -12.54 5.60
CA ILE A 104 -11.96 -11.54 6.11
C ILE A 104 -12.36 -10.66 4.93
N GLU A 105 -13.40 -11.05 4.21
CA GLU A 105 -13.90 -10.32 3.03
C GLU A 105 -14.24 -8.85 3.33
N LYS A 106 -14.67 -8.56 4.56
CA LYS A 106 -15.01 -7.20 5.01
C LYS A 106 -13.79 -6.36 5.40
N PHE A 107 -12.61 -6.95 5.52
CA PHE A 107 -11.38 -6.23 5.88
C PHE A 107 -10.63 -5.81 4.62
N SER A 108 -10.56 -4.49 4.41
CA SER A 108 -9.73 -3.89 3.38
C SER A 108 -9.00 -2.67 3.95
N LEU A 109 -7.78 -2.46 3.47
CA LEU A 109 -7.00 -1.27 3.74
C LEU A 109 -6.66 -0.63 2.40
N ASP A 110 -7.17 0.58 2.16
CA ASP A 110 -6.88 1.37 0.97
C ASP A 110 -5.96 2.53 1.39
N VAL A 111 -4.80 2.64 0.75
CA VAL A 111 -3.78 3.65 1.03
C VAL A 111 -3.59 4.46 -0.22
N GLU A 112 -4.02 5.70 -0.18
CA GLU A 112 -3.75 6.71 -1.21
C GLU A 112 -2.62 7.62 -0.74
N THR A 113 -1.73 7.99 -1.65
CA THR A 113 -0.59 8.85 -1.35
C THR A 113 -0.36 9.82 -2.51
N LYS A 114 -0.23 11.10 -2.18
CA LYS A 114 0.19 12.16 -3.09
C LYS A 114 1.55 12.68 -2.64
N TYR A 115 2.45 12.88 -3.59
CA TYR A 115 3.75 13.49 -3.37
C TYR A 115 3.69 14.94 -3.83
N LEU A 116 3.82 15.88 -2.90
CA LEU A 116 3.66 17.31 -3.15
C LEU A 116 4.95 18.05 -2.75
N PRO A 117 5.36 19.09 -3.50
CA PRO A 117 6.55 19.87 -3.20
C PRO A 117 6.27 20.92 -2.10
N ASP A 118 5.77 20.48 -0.95
CA ASP A 118 5.47 21.33 0.20
C ASP A 118 5.82 20.65 1.54
N ALA A 119 5.57 21.35 2.65
CA ALA A 119 5.76 20.83 4.00
C ALA A 119 4.47 20.26 4.63
N GLY A 120 3.50 19.83 3.81
CA GLY A 120 2.24 19.23 4.26
C GLY A 120 1.19 20.25 4.73
N HIS A 121 1.15 21.44 4.12
CA HIS A 121 0.20 22.50 4.51
C HIS A 121 -1.09 22.49 3.70
N GLN A 122 -1.11 21.81 2.54
CA GLN A 122 -2.32 21.73 1.73
C GLN A 122 -3.41 20.91 2.42
N GLU A 123 -4.60 21.50 2.51
CA GLU A 123 -5.78 20.82 3.03
C GLU A 123 -6.54 20.07 1.95
N ASN A 124 -7.18 18.97 2.36
CA ASN A 124 -8.03 18.12 1.53
C ASN A 124 -7.44 17.72 0.16
N VAL A 125 -6.15 17.37 0.12
CA VAL A 125 -5.44 17.04 -1.13
C VAL A 125 -6.05 15.85 -1.86
N PHE A 126 -6.84 15.01 -1.19
CA PHE A 126 -7.52 13.85 -1.78
C PHE A 126 -8.96 14.15 -2.25
N ASN A 127 -9.40 15.41 -2.17
CA ASN A 127 -10.75 15.84 -2.55
C ASN A 127 -11.86 15.02 -1.83
N LEU A 128 -11.64 14.75 -0.54
CA LEU A 128 -12.61 14.06 0.30
C LEU A 128 -13.91 14.88 0.40
N SER A 129 -15.03 14.17 0.39
CA SER A 129 -16.34 14.76 0.63
C SER A 129 -16.48 15.28 2.08
N PRO A 130 -17.46 16.16 2.37
CA PRO A 130 -17.67 16.67 3.73
C PRO A 130 -17.92 15.58 4.77
N SER A 131 -18.56 14.46 4.39
CA SER A 131 -18.79 13.32 5.28
C SER A 131 -17.51 12.52 5.55
N GLU A 132 -16.65 12.35 4.54
CA GLU A 132 -15.35 11.69 4.71
C GLU A 132 -14.40 12.54 5.55
N MET A 133 -14.38 13.86 5.33
CA MET A 133 -13.59 14.80 6.14
C MET A 133 -13.95 14.74 7.63
N LYS A 134 -15.25 14.61 7.97
CA LYS A 134 -15.68 14.44 9.37
C LYS A 134 -15.18 13.13 10.00
N ASN A 135 -14.95 12.11 9.19
CA ASN A 135 -14.45 10.81 9.63
C ASN A 135 -12.91 10.70 9.54
N ARG A 136 -12.23 11.73 9.03
CA ARG A 136 -10.77 11.83 8.98
C ARG A 136 -10.26 12.18 10.37
N VAL A 137 -9.50 11.26 10.97
CA VAL A 137 -8.86 11.41 12.28
C VAL A 137 -7.36 11.59 12.12
#